data_AF-A0A965IWX5-F1
#
_entry.id   AF-A0A965IWX5-F1
#
_cell.length_a   1.000
_cell.length_b   1.000
_cell.length_c   1.000
_cell.angle_alpha   90.00
_cell.angle_beta   90.00
_cell.angle_gamma   90.00
#
_symmetry.space_group_name_H-M   'P 1'
#
loop_
_entity.id
_entity.type
_entity.pdbx_description
1 polymer ?
#
loop_
_entity_poly.entity_id
_entity_poly.type
_entity_poly.pdbx_seq_one_letter_code
_entity_poly.pdbx_strand_id
1 'polypeptide(L)'
;MSRRIEIELTSKREDGTWTWRASGAREPKGVVVDSLVPAGAAVKDVLRAEVESDLDGTRVLSIQAPKQKTARTGLLELLPNEKPFEPVTQQLRKKGPRDDKKRGPRRDRPANKDGESADRPQRNRRPHFDAPPELPQRPKAKRVRAGRAHIDAVLAALPEAQRAIAEKVLSGGVPAVRAAIEEQNKTAVAAGQEKVPADGLVQIAEQLLPKLRVAEWLDKAEGAQKILT
;
A
#
# COMPACT_ATOMS: atom_id res chain seq x y z
N MET A 1 -36.92 5.97 27.50
CA MET A 1 -35.82 5.07 27.04
C MET A 1 -34.80 5.93 26.29
N SER A 2 -33.59 6.07 26.82
CA SER A 2 -32.55 6.86 26.15
C SER A 2 -31.96 6.13 24.95
N ARG A 3 -31.68 6.87 23.87
CA ARG A 3 -31.01 6.38 22.65
C ARG A 3 -29.95 7.38 22.22
N ARG A 4 -28.86 6.87 21.63
CA ARG A 4 -27.77 7.70 21.10
C ARG A 4 -28.02 8.03 19.64
N ILE A 5 -28.10 9.31 19.32
CA ILE A 5 -28.28 9.81 17.95
C ILE A 5 -27.20 10.84 17.60
N GLU A 6 -26.99 11.05 16.30
CA GLU A 6 -26.19 12.15 15.81
C GLU A 6 -27.08 13.37 15.61
N ILE A 7 -26.71 14.49 16.21
CA ILE A 7 -27.40 15.76 16.09
C ILE A 7 -26.48 16.80 15.45
N GLU A 8 -27.05 17.69 14.66
CA GLU A 8 -26.37 18.86 14.12
C GLU A 8 -26.92 20.13 14.79
N LEU A 9 -26.03 20.99 15.26
CA LEU A 9 -26.39 22.28 15.85
C LEU A 9 -26.75 23.28 14.73
N THR A 10 -27.99 23.76 14.69
CA THR A 10 -28.49 24.63 13.61
C THR A 10 -28.38 26.13 13.90
N SER A 11 -28.50 26.55 15.15
CA SER A 11 -28.28 27.95 15.55
C SER A 11 -28.05 28.07 17.06
N LYS A 12 -27.26 29.07 17.45
CA LYS A 12 -27.14 29.54 18.84
C LYS A 12 -28.03 30.78 19.00
N ARG A 13 -28.96 30.74 19.96
CA ARG A 13 -29.78 31.90 20.35
C ARG A 13 -29.05 32.68 21.45
N GLU A 14 -29.27 33.98 21.49
CA GLU A 14 -28.67 34.89 22.49
C GLU A 14 -29.12 34.55 23.92
N ASP A 15 -30.25 33.86 24.07
CA ASP A 15 -30.79 33.37 25.36
C ASP A 15 -30.05 32.15 25.96
N GLY A 16 -28.90 31.75 25.41
CA GLY A 16 -28.12 30.62 25.91
C GLY A 16 -28.72 29.24 25.56
N THR A 17 -29.50 29.16 24.48
CA THR A 17 -30.05 27.91 23.95
C THR A 17 -29.61 27.68 22.50
N TRP A 18 -29.50 26.41 22.12
CA TRP A 18 -29.16 25.97 20.78
C TRP A 18 -30.33 25.21 20.16
N THR A 19 -30.60 25.47 18.89
CA THR A 19 -31.48 24.59 18.11
C THR A 19 -30.66 23.47 17.50
N TRP A 20 -31.22 22.27 17.46
CA TRP A 20 -30.57 21.11 16.84
C TRP A 20 -31.53 20.34 15.94
N ARG A 21 -30.96 19.62 14.98
CA ARG A 21 -31.66 18.65 14.12
C ARG A 21 -30.96 17.30 14.18
N ALA A 22 -31.66 16.20 13.94
CA ALA A 22 -30.94 14.94 13.72
C ALA A 22 -30.06 15.09 12.46
N SER A 23 -28.85 14.51 12.48
CA SER A 23 -27.94 14.50 11.34
C SER A 23 -28.68 14.02 10.08
N GLY A 24 -28.70 14.83 9.02
CA GLY A 24 -29.41 14.55 7.77
C GLY A 24 -30.91 14.88 7.73
N ALA A 25 -31.53 15.35 8.82
CA ALA A 25 -32.94 15.76 8.84
C ALA A 25 -33.14 17.20 8.33
N ARG A 26 -34.28 17.48 7.67
CA ARG A 26 -34.57 18.79 7.05
C ARG A 26 -35.17 19.82 8.02
N GLU A 27 -35.77 19.37 9.12
CA GLU A 27 -36.41 20.23 10.12
C GLU A 27 -35.70 20.15 11.49
N PRO A 28 -35.64 21.27 12.23
CA PRO A 28 -35.10 21.28 13.59
C PRO A 28 -35.96 20.41 14.50
N LYS A 29 -35.32 19.49 15.24
CA LYS A 29 -35.99 18.52 16.09
C LYS A 29 -36.13 18.96 17.55
N GLY A 30 -35.40 19.99 17.98
CA GLY A 30 -35.54 20.49 19.34
C GLY A 30 -34.57 21.61 19.72
N VAL A 31 -34.63 21.95 21.00
CA VAL A 31 -33.79 22.96 21.65
C VAL A 31 -32.95 22.28 22.74
N VAL A 32 -31.70 22.69 22.90
CA VAL A 32 -30.78 22.24 23.95
C VAL A 32 -30.15 23.45 24.65
N VAL A 33 -29.85 23.34 25.94
CA VAL A 33 -29.22 24.41 26.72
C VAL A 33 -27.70 24.45 26.47
N ASP A 34 -27.11 25.65 26.46
CA ASP A 34 -25.66 25.87 26.20
C ASP A 34 -24.76 25.09 27.17
N SER A 35 -25.22 24.83 28.40
CA SER A 35 -24.46 24.06 29.41
C SER A 35 -24.22 22.59 29.05
N LEU A 36 -25.07 22.00 28.19
CA LEU A 36 -24.91 20.63 27.71
C LEU A 36 -24.07 20.57 26.43
N VAL A 37 -23.79 21.71 25.79
CA VAL A 37 -23.01 21.79 24.56
C VAL A 37 -21.52 21.87 24.93
N PRO A 38 -20.66 20.98 24.36
CA PRO A 38 -19.23 21.02 24.61
C PRO A 38 -18.61 22.38 24.25
N ALA A 39 -17.71 22.88 25.10
CA ALA A 39 -16.99 24.13 24.85
C ALA A 39 -16.22 24.06 23.52
N GLY A 40 -16.48 25.02 22.62
CA GLY A 40 -15.88 25.07 21.29
C GLY A 40 -16.74 24.48 20.15
N ALA A 41 -17.97 24.05 20.42
CA ALA A 41 -18.90 23.65 19.38
C ALA A 41 -19.41 24.86 18.55
N ALA A 42 -19.48 24.68 17.22
CA ALA A 42 -19.96 25.66 16.27
C ALA A 42 -21.29 25.24 15.61
N VAL A 43 -21.96 26.19 14.96
CA VAL A 43 -23.11 25.88 14.11
C VAL A 43 -22.67 24.99 12.95
N LYS A 44 -23.47 23.96 12.63
CA LYS A 44 -23.21 22.83 11.72
C LYS A 44 -22.30 21.72 12.25
N ASP A 45 -21.85 21.79 13.50
CA ASP A 45 -21.16 20.65 14.09
C ASP A 45 -22.13 19.49 14.31
N VAL A 46 -21.69 18.31 13.88
CA VAL A 46 -22.39 17.04 14.12
C VAL A 46 -21.81 16.40 15.37
N LEU A 47 -22.63 16.33 16.42
CA LEU A 47 -22.27 15.83 17.72
C LEU A 47 -23.11 14.60 18.07
N ARG A 48 -22.57 13.73 18.91
CA ARG A 48 -23.29 12.53 19.36
C ARG A 48 -24.00 12.87 20.65
N ALA A 49 -25.33 12.81 20.63
CA ALA A 49 -26.18 13.14 21.77
C ALA A 49 -26.92 11.90 22.28
N GLU A 50 -27.05 11.82 23.60
CA GLU A 50 -27.98 10.92 24.25
C GLU A 50 -29.32 11.63 24.46
N VAL A 51 -30.37 11.00 23.95
CA VAL A 51 -31.66 11.62 23.78
C VAL A 51 -32.74 10.69 24.30
N GLU A 52 -33.68 11.25 25.04
CA GLU A 52 -34.88 10.58 25.52
C GLU A 52 -36.10 11.10 24.77
N SER A 53 -36.93 10.17 24.29
CA SER A 53 -38.18 10.47 23.61
C SER A 53 -39.33 10.12 24.53
N ASP A 54 -40.10 11.14 24.92
CA ASP A 54 -41.31 11.03 25.73
C ASP A 54 -42.52 11.54 24.92
N LEU A 55 -43.71 11.52 25.53
CA LEU A 55 -44.96 12.00 24.92
C LEU A 55 -44.93 13.49 24.57
N ASP A 56 -44.13 14.29 25.28
CA ASP A 56 -44.01 15.75 25.10
C ASP A 56 -42.90 16.15 24.10
N GLY A 57 -42.20 15.17 23.50
CA GLY A 57 -41.17 15.41 22.50
C GLY A 57 -39.83 14.78 22.84
N THR A 58 -38.77 15.32 22.23
CA THR A 58 -37.43 14.73 22.24
C THR A 58 -36.48 15.61 23.05
N ARG A 59 -36.00 15.11 24.21
CA ARG A 59 -35.11 15.84 25.12
C ARG A 59 -33.67 15.33 25.04
N VAL A 60 -32.72 16.24 24.91
CA VAL A 60 -31.29 15.92 24.97
C VAL A 60 -30.84 15.85 26.42
N LEU A 61 -30.27 14.72 26.83
CA LEU A 61 -29.74 14.47 28.18
C LEU A 61 -28.25 14.78 28.29
N SER A 62 -27.45 14.39 27.28
CA SER A 62 -26.02 14.69 27.23
C SER A 62 -25.51 14.76 25.80
N ILE A 63 -24.46 15.57 25.56
CA ILE A 63 -23.78 15.67 24.27
C ILE A 63 -22.30 15.34 24.47
N GLN A 64 -21.78 14.41 23.67
CA GLN A 64 -20.36 14.08 23.66
C GLN A 64 -19.58 15.09 22.83
N ALA A 65 -18.38 15.45 23.31
CA ALA A 65 -17.44 16.30 22.58
C ALA A 65 -17.08 15.68 21.22
N PRO A 66 -16.92 16.51 20.17
CA PRO A 66 -16.49 16.00 18.87
C PRO A 66 -15.11 15.36 19.03
N LYS A 67 -14.92 14.22 18.36
CA LYS A 67 -13.62 13.55 18.32
C LYS A 67 -12.63 14.49 17.64
N GLN A 68 -11.82 15.20 18.42
CA GLN A 68 -10.81 16.11 17.88
C GLN A 68 -9.94 15.33 16.90
N LYS A 69 -9.85 15.83 15.67
CA LYS A 69 -8.88 15.31 14.71
C LYS A 69 -7.51 15.60 15.31
N THR A 70 -6.85 14.56 15.81
CA THR A 70 -5.47 14.66 16.30
C THR A 70 -4.66 15.31 15.19
N ALA A 71 -4.09 16.49 15.46
CA ALA A 71 -3.20 17.15 14.52
C ALA A 71 -2.09 16.16 14.15
N ARG A 72 -1.79 16.03 12.86
CA ARG A 72 -0.72 15.14 12.37
C ARG A 72 0.63 15.71 12.82
N THR A 73 1.04 15.38 14.03
CA THR A 73 2.37 15.70 14.55
C THR A 73 3.41 14.83 13.81
N GLY A 74 4.40 15.46 13.17
CA GLY A 74 5.46 14.76 12.43
C GLY A 74 5.43 14.94 10.91
N LEU A 75 4.66 15.89 10.37
CA LEU A 75 4.80 16.28 8.97
C LEU A 75 6.09 17.11 8.83
N LEU A 76 7.03 16.63 8.01
CA LEU A 76 8.21 17.40 7.64
C LEU A 76 7.78 18.56 6.74
N GLU A 77 8.11 19.78 7.11
CA GLU A 77 7.93 20.95 6.25
C GLU A 77 9.08 21.02 5.24
N LEU A 78 8.74 21.08 3.94
CA LEU A 78 9.72 21.34 2.89
C LEU A 78 10.07 22.83 2.93
N LEU A 79 11.29 23.16 3.38
CA LEU A 79 11.83 24.50 3.21
C LEU A 79 12.07 24.77 1.71
N PRO A 80 11.66 25.93 1.17
CA PRO A 80 11.99 26.31 -0.20
C PRO A 80 13.50 26.36 -0.38
N ASN A 81 14.02 25.58 -1.33
CA ASN A 81 15.42 25.67 -1.71
C ASN A 81 15.59 26.87 -2.66
N GLU A 82 16.29 27.91 -2.24
CA GLU A 82 16.53 29.13 -3.04
C GLU A 82 17.52 28.91 -4.20
N LYS A 83 18.15 27.74 -4.27
CA LYS A 83 19.02 27.41 -5.41
C LYS A 83 18.16 27.13 -6.64
N PRO A 84 18.47 27.75 -7.80
CA PRO A 84 17.79 27.42 -9.03
C PRO A 84 17.98 25.92 -9.33
N PHE A 85 16.88 25.22 -9.54
CA PHE A 85 16.90 23.82 -9.90
C PHE A 85 17.54 23.67 -11.29
N GLU A 86 18.72 23.07 -11.35
CA GLU A 86 19.37 22.66 -12.60
C GLU A 86 18.91 21.24 -12.96
N PRO A 87 17.94 21.08 -13.88
CA PRO A 87 17.48 19.76 -14.28
C PRO A 87 18.57 19.04 -15.06
N VAL A 88 19.26 18.09 -14.43
CA VAL A 88 20.11 17.13 -15.13
C VAL A 88 19.19 16.11 -15.80
N THR A 89 18.86 16.33 -17.07
CA THR A 89 18.08 15.35 -17.86
C THR A 89 19.01 14.30 -18.45
N GLN A 90 18.92 13.06 -17.96
CA GLN A 90 19.65 11.95 -18.56
C GLN A 90 18.80 11.34 -19.70
N GLN A 91 19.23 11.51 -20.94
CA GLN A 91 18.66 10.79 -22.08
C GLN A 91 19.13 9.33 -22.09
N LEU A 92 18.26 8.42 -21.62
CA LEU A 92 18.43 6.99 -21.81
C LEU A 92 18.17 6.64 -23.28
N ARG A 93 19.09 5.89 -23.91
CA ARG A 93 18.88 5.42 -25.28
C ARG A 93 17.64 4.53 -25.35
N LYS A 94 16.84 4.73 -26.41
CA LYS A 94 15.69 3.89 -26.73
C LYS A 94 16.16 2.45 -26.87
N LYS A 95 15.62 1.57 -26.03
CA LYS A 95 15.86 0.12 -26.07
C LYS A 95 15.50 -0.39 -27.45
N GLY A 96 16.50 -0.90 -28.18
CA GLY A 96 16.30 -1.49 -29.51
C GLY A 96 15.39 -2.72 -29.45
N PRO A 97 14.82 -3.15 -30.59
CA PRO A 97 13.94 -4.30 -30.67
C PRO A 97 14.64 -5.55 -30.12
N ARG A 98 13.95 -6.31 -29.26
CA ARG A 98 14.40 -7.63 -28.83
C ARG A 98 14.48 -8.55 -30.07
N ASP A 99 15.65 -9.08 -30.35
CA ASP A 99 15.84 -10.20 -31.27
C ASP A 99 15.17 -11.46 -30.68
N ASP A 100 13.89 -11.64 -30.96
CA ASP A 100 13.20 -12.93 -30.83
C ASP A 100 13.59 -13.83 -32.01
N LYS A 101 14.85 -14.27 -32.02
CA LYS A 101 15.36 -15.22 -33.00
C LYS A 101 15.82 -16.49 -32.30
N LYS A 102 14.84 -17.32 -31.91
CA LYS A 102 14.92 -18.79 -31.83
C LYS A 102 13.61 -19.39 -31.30
N ARG A 103 12.62 -19.55 -32.19
CA ARG A 103 11.68 -20.69 -32.13
C ARG A 103 11.88 -21.49 -33.42
N GLY A 104 12.14 -22.77 -33.25
CA GLY A 104 12.78 -23.67 -34.21
C GLY A 104 11.97 -24.02 -35.46
N PRO A 105 12.55 -24.90 -36.31
CA PRO A 105 12.00 -25.22 -37.62
C PRO A 105 10.75 -26.09 -37.47
N ARG A 106 9.57 -25.56 -37.78
CA ARG A 106 8.39 -26.39 -38.01
C ARG A 106 8.38 -26.85 -39.46
N ARG A 107 8.66 -28.13 -39.56
CA ARG A 107 8.60 -29.03 -40.68
C ARG A 107 7.15 -29.20 -41.20
N ASP A 108 7.07 -29.45 -42.52
CA ASP A 108 5.98 -29.99 -43.33
C ASP A 108 4.68 -29.18 -43.52
N ARG A 109 4.58 -28.49 -44.66
CA ARG A 109 3.30 -28.36 -45.38
C ARG A 109 3.52 -28.45 -46.90
N PRO A 110 2.81 -29.33 -47.63
CA PRO A 110 3.07 -29.59 -49.04
C PRO A 110 2.66 -28.41 -49.92
N ALA A 111 3.44 -28.21 -50.98
CA ALA A 111 3.19 -27.22 -52.02
C ALA A 111 1.86 -27.51 -52.71
N ASN A 112 0.86 -26.66 -52.50
CA ASN A 112 -0.30 -26.62 -53.36
C ASN A 112 -0.10 -25.48 -54.37
N LYS A 113 0.02 -25.90 -55.63
CA LYS A 113 0.01 -25.06 -56.82
C LYS A 113 -1.43 -24.57 -57.02
N ASP A 114 -1.55 -23.35 -57.56
CA ASP A 114 -2.77 -22.71 -58.03
C ASP A 114 -3.66 -22.04 -56.96
N GLY A 115 -3.75 -20.71 -57.06
CA GLY A 115 -4.63 -19.90 -56.22
C GLY A 115 -4.22 -18.43 -56.17
N GLU A 116 -4.69 -17.67 -57.17
CA GLU A 116 -4.88 -16.22 -57.18
C GLU A 116 -4.80 -15.54 -55.80
N SER A 117 -3.80 -14.67 -55.57
CA SER A 117 -3.81 -13.78 -54.41
C SER A 117 -3.37 -12.39 -54.82
N ALA A 118 -4.39 -11.61 -55.19
CA ALA A 118 -4.57 -10.19 -54.92
C ALA A 118 -3.31 -9.43 -54.46
N ASP A 119 -2.79 -8.63 -55.40
CA ASP A 119 -2.43 -7.23 -55.22
C ASP A 119 -2.24 -6.78 -53.74
N ARG A 120 -1.06 -7.08 -53.19
CA ARG A 120 -0.60 -6.46 -51.94
C ARG A 120 0.33 -5.32 -52.34
N PRO A 121 -0.05 -4.05 -52.18
CA PRO A 121 0.80 -2.94 -52.58
C PRO A 121 2.12 -3.05 -51.83
N GLN A 122 3.22 -3.06 -52.60
CA GLN A 122 4.58 -2.99 -52.11
C GLN A 122 4.67 -1.80 -51.16
N ARG A 123 4.61 -2.06 -49.86
CA ARG A 123 4.74 -1.04 -48.83
C ARG A 123 6.09 -0.38 -49.06
N ASN A 124 6.07 0.88 -49.52
CA ASN A 124 7.23 1.74 -49.78
C ASN A 124 8.36 1.36 -48.81
N ARG A 125 9.44 0.81 -49.35
CA ARG A 125 10.67 0.56 -48.61
C ARG A 125 11.06 1.91 -48.01
N ARG A 126 10.86 2.04 -46.70
CA ARG A 126 11.32 3.21 -45.95
C ARG A 126 12.79 3.43 -46.29
N PRO A 127 13.24 4.68 -46.51
CA PRO A 127 14.63 4.95 -46.79
C PRO A 127 15.51 4.26 -45.75
N HIS A 128 16.50 3.51 -46.20
CA HIS A 128 17.44 2.80 -45.34
C HIS A 128 18.24 3.88 -44.59
N PHE A 129 18.03 3.95 -43.28
CA PHE A 129 18.84 4.82 -42.43
C PHE A 129 20.13 4.07 -42.13
N ASP A 130 21.24 4.55 -42.67
CA ASP A 130 22.56 4.01 -42.32
C ASP A 130 22.76 4.20 -40.81
N ALA A 131 23.06 3.10 -40.13
CA ALA A 131 23.25 3.11 -38.69
C ALA A 131 24.38 4.09 -38.35
N PRO A 132 24.16 5.08 -37.47
CA PRO A 132 25.21 5.99 -37.05
C PRO A 132 26.41 5.18 -36.55
N PRO A 133 27.65 5.65 -36.79
CA PRO A 133 28.86 4.91 -36.42
C PRO A 133 28.79 4.48 -34.96
N GLU A 134 29.13 3.22 -34.69
CA GLU A 134 29.04 2.63 -33.35
C GLU A 134 29.95 3.40 -32.38
N LEU A 135 29.35 4.34 -31.65
CA LEU A 135 30.00 4.97 -30.51
C LEU A 135 30.37 3.88 -29.50
N PRO A 136 31.54 3.98 -28.85
CA PRO A 136 31.98 2.98 -27.88
C PRO A 136 30.90 2.78 -26.82
N GLN A 137 30.36 1.56 -26.74
CA GLN A 137 29.34 1.24 -25.76
C GLN A 137 29.97 1.29 -24.38
N ARG A 138 29.39 2.11 -23.49
CA ARG A 138 29.83 2.15 -22.09
C ARG A 138 29.81 0.73 -21.50
N PRO A 139 30.85 0.33 -20.74
CA PRO A 139 30.90 -0.99 -20.15
C PRO A 139 29.65 -1.22 -19.28
N LYS A 140 29.02 -2.39 -19.44
CA LYS A 140 27.84 -2.76 -18.65
C LYS A 140 28.25 -2.91 -17.18
N ALA A 141 27.51 -2.28 -16.27
CA ALA A 141 27.76 -2.41 -14.84
C ALA A 141 27.67 -3.88 -14.41
N LYS A 142 28.66 -4.34 -13.63
CA LYS A 142 28.70 -5.69 -13.07
C LYS A 142 27.55 -5.85 -12.06
N ARG A 143 26.76 -6.92 -12.23
CA ARG A 143 25.63 -7.19 -11.32
C ARG A 143 26.17 -7.62 -9.95
N VAL A 144 25.72 -6.93 -8.90
CA VAL A 144 25.94 -7.34 -7.51
C VAL A 144 25.23 -8.67 -7.25
N ARG A 145 26.00 -9.67 -6.81
CA ARG A 145 25.46 -10.92 -6.27
C ARG A 145 25.52 -10.84 -4.76
N ALA A 146 24.37 -10.65 -4.12
CA ALA A 146 24.29 -10.66 -2.66
C ALA A 146 24.61 -12.06 -2.14
N GLY A 147 25.37 -12.12 -1.04
CA GLY A 147 25.62 -13.37 -0.31
C GLY A 147 24.40 -13.84 0.48
N ARG A 148 24.61 -14.85 1.33
CA ARG A 148 23.66 -15.32 2.36
C ARG A 148 24.33 -15.64 3.69
N ALA A 149 25.58 -15.22 3.89
CA ALA A 149 26.34 -15.61 5.07
C ALA A 149 25.71 -15.07 6.35
N HIS A 150 25.26 -13.81 6.32
CA HIS A 150 24.62 -13.17 7.48
C HIS A 150 23.21 -13.70 7.71
N ILE A 151 22.45 -13.92 6.63
CA ILE A 151 21.13 -14.54 6.71
C ILE A 151 21.22 -15.94 7.33
N ASP A 152 22.14 -16.78 6.85
CA ASP A 152 22.31 -18.14 7.33
C ASP A 152 22.78 -18.18 8.80
N ALA A 153 23.65 -17.24 9.20
CA ALA A 153 24.05 -17.08 10.59
C ALA A 153 22.86 -16.72 11.52
N VAL A 154 21.99 -15.81 11.08
CA VAL A 154 20.77 -15.48 11.83
C VAL A 154 19.83 -16.68 11.90
N LEU A 155 19.64 -17.42 10.82
CA LEU A 155 18.80 -18.62 10.81
C LEU A 155 19.35 -19.74 11.70
N ALA A 156 20.67 -19.89 11.78
CA ALA A 156 21.33 -20.87 12.65
C ALA A 156 21.21 -20.54 14.14
N ALA A 157 21.13 -19.25 14.49
CA ALA A 157 20.98 -18.80 15.88
C ALA A 157 19.53 -18.87 16.40
N LEU A 158 18.54 -19.04 15.50
CA LEU A 158 17.13 -19.08 15.88
C LEU A 158 16.69 -20.48 16.31
N PRO A 159 15.76 -20.59 17.28
CA PRO A 159 15.06 -21.83 17.57
C PRO A 159 14.37 -22.39 16.31
N GLU A 160 14.31 -23.72 16.18
CA GLU A 160 13.78 -24.40 14.98
C GLU A 160 12.35 -23.96 14.62
N ALA A 161 11.49 -23.75 15.63
CA ALA A 161 10.13 -23.24 15.44
C ALA A 161 10.08 -21.82 14.85
N GLN A 162 11.06 -20.96 15.16
CA GLN A 162 11.15 -19.60 14.65
C GLN A 162 11.82 -19.52 13.29
N ARG A 163 12.66 -20.52 12.95
CA ARG A 163 13.38 -20.60 11.68
C ARG A 163 12.43 -20.67 10.48
N ALA A 164 11.39 -21.50 10.54
CA ALA A 164 10.39 -21.61 9.48
C ALA A 164 9.66 -20.27 9.21
N ILE A 165 9.37 -19.53 10.29
CA ILE A 165 8.76 -18.18 10.18
C ILE A 165 9.76 -17.22 9.55
N ALA A 166 11.01 -17.22 9.99
CA ALA A 166 12.06 -16.36 9.46
C ALA A 166 12.31 -16.61 7.96
N GLU A 167 12.35 -17.86 7.53
CA GLU A 167 12.50 -18.23 6.11
C GLU A 167 11.33 -17.70 5.27
N LYS A 168 10.09 -17.78 5.79
CA LYS A 168 8.92 -17.22 5.12
C LYS A 168 8.94 -15.69 5.07
N VAL A 169 9.43 -15.04 6.12
CA VAL A 169 9.65 -13.59 6.17
C VAL A 169 10.70 -13.17 5.13
N LEU A 170 11.78 -13.92 4.94
CA LEU A 170 12.78 -13.64 3.90
C LEU A 170 12.21 -13.80 2.49
N SER A 171 11.26 -14.73 2.29
CA SER A 171 10.64 -14.95 0.98
C SER A 171 9.67 -13.83 0.55
N GLY A 172 8.97 -13.19 1.48
CA GLY A 172 7.91 -12.23 1.11
C GLY A 172 7.42 -11.31 2.24
N GLY A 173 8.20 -11.18 3.31
CA GLY A 173 7.88 -10.37 4.47
C GLY A 173 6.75 -10.96 5.34
N VAL A 174 6.30 -10.16 6.30
CA VAL A 174 5.18 -10.50 7.20
C VAL A 174 3.89 -10.88 6.44
N PRO A 175 3.53 -10.25 5.29
CA PRO A 175 2.36 -10.68 4.53
C PRO A 175 2.43 -12.13 4.03
N ALA A 176 3.62 -12.61 3.66
CA ALA A 176 3.80 -14.00 3.24
C ALA A 176 3.62 -14.99 4.40
N VAL A 177 3.94 -14.58 5.63
CA VAL A 177 3.66 -15.36 6.84
C VAL A 177 2.16 -15.45 7.08
N ARG A 178 1.45 -14.31 6.98
CA ARG A 178 -0.02 -14.27 7.13
C ARG A 178 -0.73 -15.18 6.13
N ALA A 179 -0.38 -15.07 4.84
CA ALA A 179 -0.94 -15.90 3.79
C ALA A 179 -0.69 -17.41 4.03
N ALA A 180 0.51 -17.77 4.51
CA ALA A 180 0.85 -19.15 4.81
C ALA A 180 0.05 -19.73 5.97
N ILE A 181 -0.17 -18.93 7.04
CA ILE A 181 -0.99 -19.34 8.18
C ILE A 181 -2.44 -19.51 7.74
N GLU A 182 -2.97 -18.61 6.91
CA GLU A 182 -4.33 -18.75 6.37
C GLU A 182 -4.50 -20.00 5.53
N GLU A 183 -3.54 -20.33 4.67
CA GLU A 183 -3.53 -21.56 3.88
C GLU A 183 -3.47 -22.80 4.77
N GLN A 184 -2.59 -22.80 5.77
CA GLN A 184 -2.49 -23.90 6.73
C GLN A 184 -3.80 -24.06 7.53
N ASN A 185 -4.41 -22.96 7.97
CA ASN A 185 -5.67 -22.99 8.69
C ASN A 185 -6.85 -23.46 7.83
N LYS A 186 -6.87 -23.13 6.53
CA LYS A 186 -7.87 -23.68 5.60
C LYS A 186 -7.75 -25.20 5.52
N THR A 187 -6.53 -25.72 5.40
CA THR A 187 -6.27 -27.16 5.37
C THR A 187 -6.60 -27.83 6.70
N ALA A 188 -6.24 -27.21 7.83
CA ALA A 188 -6.55 -27.72 9.17
C ALA A 188 -8.07 -27.83 9.39
N VAL A 189 -8.83 -26.79 9.02
CA VAL A 189 -10.30 -26.81 9.10
C VAL A 189 -10.91 -27.88 8.19
N ALA A 190 -10.39 -28.04 6.96
CA ALA A 190 -10.83 -29.10 6.06
C ALA A 190 -10.53 -30.51 6.62
N ALA A 191 -9.46 -30.64 7.41
CA ALA A 191 -9.08 -31.87 8.11
C ALA A 191 -9.78 -32.04 9.47
N GLY A 192 -10.67 -31.13 9.87
CA GLY A 192 -11.36 -31.16 11.17
C GLY A 192 -10.47 -30.82 12.37
N GLN A 193 -9.30 -30.22 12.14
CA GLN A 193 -8.38 -29.75 13.18
C GLN A 193 -8.68 -28.29 13.57
N GLU A 194 -8.27 -27.91 14.79
CA GLU A 194 -8.41 -26.54 15.27
C GLU A 194 -7.51 -25.55 14.52
N LYS A 195 -7.99 -24.31 14.40
CA LYS A 195 -7.24 -23.22 13.75
C LYS A 195 -6.07 -22.79 14.61
N VAL A 196 -4.90 -22.67 14.00
CA VAL A 196 -3.72 -22.07 14.63
C VAL A 196 -3.94 -20.55 14.77
N PRO A 197 -3.75 -19.97 15.96
CA PRO A 197 -3.89 -18.53 16.15
C PRO A 197 -2.79 -17.77 15.40
N ALA A 198 -3.21 -16.92 14.46
CA ALA A 198 -2.27 -16.21 13.57
C ALA A 198 -1.49 -15.10 14.27
N ASP A 199 -2.11 -14.44 15.26
CA ASP A 199 -1.56 -13.22 15.86
C ASP A 199 -0.20 -13.46 16.54
N GLY A 200 -0.04 -14.58 17.25
CA GLY A 200 1.23 -14.92 17.91
C GLY A 200 2.36 -15.17 16.91
N LEU A 201 2.08 -15.87 15.81
CA LEU A 201 3.07 -16.14 14.76
C LEU A 201 3.45 -14.89 13.98
N VAL A 202 2.48 -14.00 13.75
CA VAL A 202 2.70 -12.70 13.11
C VAL A 202 3.54 -11.77 13.99
N GLN A 203 3.29 -11.74 15.31
CA GLN A 203 4.11 -10.98 16.25
C GLN A 203 5.56 -11.44 16.26
N ILE A 204 5.81 -12.76 16.24
CA ILE A 204 7.17 -13.30 16.13
C ILE A 204 7.83 -12.87 14.82
N ALA A 205 7.09 -12.92 13.70
CA ALA A 205 7.60 -12.45 12.41
C ALA A 205 7.98 -10.96 12.43
N GLU A 206 7.17 -10.11 13.07
CA GLU A 206 7.43 -8.68 13.22
C GLU A 206 8.66 -8.41 14.11
N GLN A 207 8.87 -9.20 15.17
CA GLN A 207 10.06 -9.11 16.02
C GLN A 207 11.35 -9.55 15.31
N LEU A 208 11.28 -10.54 14.42
CA LEU A 208 12.43 -11.05 13.67
C LEU A 208 12.80 -10.17 12.46
N LEU A 209 11.84 -9.42 11.92
CA LEU A 209 11.99 -8.65 10.69
C LEU A 209 13.18 -7.65 10.73
N PRO A 210 13.41 -6.85 11.78
CA PRO A 210 14.53 -5.91 11.80
C PRO A 210 15.89 -6.63 11.70
N LYS A 211 16.07 -7.74 12.43
CA LYS A 211 17.31 -8.52 12.41
C LYS A 211 17.58 -9.13 11.04
N LEU A 212 16.54 -9.71 10.41
CA LEU A 212 16.65 -10.27 9.06
C LEU A 212 16.97 -9.21 8.00
N ARG A 213 16.42 -8.00 8.13
CA ARG A 213 16.71 -6.89 7.20
C ARG A 213 18.14 -6.38 7.31
N VAL A 214 18.69 -6.33 8.51
CA VAL A 214 20.10 -6.00 8.72
C VAL A 214 21.00 -7.04 8.07
N ALA A 215 20.70 -8.33 8.25
CA ALA A 215 21.45 -9.42 7.62
C ALA A 215 21.39 -9.36 6.08
N GLU A 216 20.20 -9.18 5.49
CA GLU A 216 20.03 -8.99 4.04
C GLU A 216 20.83 -7.79 3.51
N TRP A 217 20.90 -6.71 4.28
CA TRP A 217 21.65 -5.52 3.90
C TRP A 217 23.16 -5.77 3.94
N LEU A 218 23.68 -6.43 4.98
CA LEU A 218 25.09 -6.80 5.10
C LEU A 218 25.53 -7.71 3.94
N ASP A 219 24.73 -8.75 3.63
CA ASP A 219 25.00 -9.66 2.52
C ASP A 219 25.04 -8.95 1.15
N LYS A 220 24.22 -7.90 0.96
CA LYS A 220 24.25 -7.04 -0.24
C LYS A 220 25.46 -6.11 -0.25
N ALA A 221 25.80 -5.52 0.90
CA ALA A 221 26.93 -4.61 1.04
C ALA A 221 28.26 -5.32 0.76
N GLU A 222 28.48 -6.50 1.33
CA GLU A 222 29.66 -7.33 1.05
C GLU A 222 29.72 -7.78 -0.41
N GLY A 223 28.57 -8.14 -0.99
CA GLY A 223 28.46 -8.46 -2.41
C GLY A 223 28.87 -7.29 -3.30
N ALA A 224 28.54 -6.06 -2.91
CA ALA A 224 28.93 -4.85 -3.62
C ALA A 224 30.43 -4.54 -3.43
N GLN A 225 30.95 -4.70 -2.21
CA GLN A 225 32.37 -4.50 -1.91
C GLN A 225 33.27 -5.42 -2.75
N LYS A 226 32.88 -6.68 -2.94
CA LYS A 226 33.57 -7.65 -3.82
C LYS A 226 33.60 -7.28 -5.30
N ILE A 227 32.83 -6.27 -5.72
CA ILE A 227 32.86 -5.76 -7.10
C ILE A 227 33.74 -4.51 -7.21
N LEU A 228 33.88 -3.76 -6.12
CA LEU A 228 34.71 -2.56 -6.04
C LEU A 228 36.20 -2.90 -5.83
N THR A 229 36.49 -4.04 -5.20
CA THR A 229 37.83 -4.57 -4.97
C THR A 229 38.21 -5.53 -6.09
#